data_AF-A0AAU4VGY7-F1
#
_entry.id   AF-A0AAU4VGY7-F1
#
_cell.length_a   1.000
_cell.length_b   1.000
_cell.length_c   1.000
_cell.angle_alpha   90.00
_cell.angle_beta   90.00
_cell.angle_gamma   90.00
#
_symmetry.space_group_name_H-M   'P 1'
#
loop_
_entity.id
_entity.type
_entity.pdbx_description
1 polymer ?
#
loop_
_entity_poly.entity_id
_entity_poly.type
_entity_poly.pdbx_seq_one_letter_code
_entity_poly.pdbx_strand_id
1 'polypeptide(L)'
;MDASQEGGLAPAPRARMRTVTLLCAATALVAGAVPASAQTRAAPRDPDPVVVVDCFSRARVRPEEYLLACGDGNNRLVGLRWDSWGKRTATATGTDMVNDCTPYCAAGRFRPYPVTVTLSHPQRWPEHPDVQRYTTIRLLYTDTAPHPVPKDVTYKLVY
;
A
#
# COMPACT_ATOMS: atom_id res chain seq x y z
N MET A 1 49.74 -54.64 -27.19
CA MET A 1 48.91 -53.47 -26.87
C MET A 1 49.53 -52.81 -25.63
N ASP A 2 50.73 -52.23 -25.74
CA ASP A 2 51.09 -50.99 -26.44
C ASP A 2 50.46 -49.77 -25.72
N ALA A 3 51.16 -48.87 -25.02
CA ALA A 3 52.49 -48.22 -25.14
C ALA A 3 52.50 -46.91 -25.95
N SER A 4 53.40 -45.99 -25.55
CA SER A 4 53.73 -44.66 -26.13
C SER A 4 52.78 -43.50 -25.75
N GLN A 5 53.20 -42.23 -25.57
CA GLN A 5 54.51 -41.50 -25.46
C GLN A 5 54.17 -40.08 -24.88
N GLU A 6 55.03 -39.15 -24.41
CA GLU A 6 56.49 -38.94 -24.20
C GLU A 6 56.65 -37.88 -23.04
N GLY A 7 57.79 -37.29 -22.61
CA GLY A 7 59.20 -37.44 -23.02
C GLY A 7 60.24 -36.43 -22.50
N GLY A 8 60.00 -35.63 -21.44
CA GLY A 8 61.05 -34.82 -20.76
C GLY A 8 61.13 -33.33 -21.17
N LEU A 9 62.14 -32.54 -20.76
CA LEU A 9 63.28 -32.76 -19.85
C LEU A 9 63.84 -31.39 -19.35
N ALA A 10 64.16 -31.23 -18.06
CA ALA A 10 65.05 -30.16 -17.55
C ALA A 10 65.67 -30.51 -16.17
N PRO A 11 66.90 -30.05 -15.84
CA PRO A 11 67.67 -30.57 -14.68
C PRO A 11 67.61 -29.72 -13.40
N ALA A 12 68.05 -30.31 -12.28
CA ALA A 12 68.12 -29.67 -10.97
C ALA A 12 69.56 -29.37 -10.49
N PRO A 13 69.78 -28.30 -9.70
CA PRO A 13 70.97 -28.14 -8.86
C PRO A 13 70.71 -28.58 -7.41
N ARG A 14 71.59 -29.44 -6.85
CA ARG A 14 71.55 -29.82 -5.42
C ARG A 14 72.34 -28.82 -4.56
N ALA A 15 71.67 -27.94 -3.84
CA ALA A 15 72.29 -26.98 -2.92
C ALA A 15 72.00 -27.31 -1.43
N ARG A 16 73.03 -27.86 -0.78
CA ARG A 16 73.14 -28.33 0.61
C ARG A 16 72.31 -27.55 1.66
N MET A 17 71.54 -28.30 2.45
CA MET A 17 70.89 -27.82 3.68
C MET A 17 71.90 -27.20 4.67
N ARG A 18 71.63 -25.98 5.13
CA ARG A 18 72.21 -25.39 6.34
C ARG A 18 71.09 -24.82 7.20
N THR A 19 70.74 -25.52 8.26
CA THR A 19 69.76 -25.08 9.26
C THR A 19 70.28 -23.82 9.96
N VAL A 20 69.53 -22.72 9.86
CA VAL A 20 69.74 -21.52 10.68
C VAL A 20 68.46 -21.30 11.48
N THR A 21 68.47 -21.79 12.72
CA THR A 21 67.34 -21.65 13.64
C THR A 21 67.30 -20.22 14.20
N LEU A 22 66.51 -19.35 13.59
CA LEU A 22 66.25 -18.00 14.10
C LEU A 22 64.90 -17.96 14.84
N LEU A 23 64.98 -18.10 16.16
CA LEU A 23 63.85 -18.05 17.08
C LEU A 23 63.40 -16.58 17.31
N CYS A 24 62.56 -16.05 16.42
CA CYS A 24 61.91 -14.76 16.62
C CYS A 24 60.46 -14.95 17.08
N ALA A 25 60.26 -14.99 18.40
CA ALA A 25 58.92 -14.97 18.99
C ALA A 25 58.29 -13.58 18.81
N ALA A 26 57.30 -13.47 17.93
CA ALA A 26 56.53 -12.25 17.69
C ALA A 26 55.04 -12.55 17.87
N THR A 27 54.55 -12.48 19.10
CA THR A 27 53.12 -12.60 19.42
C THR A 27 52.38 -11.33 18.98
N ALA A 28 52.08 -11.24 17.69
CA ALA A 28 51.26 -10.17 17.13
C ALA A 28 49.82 -10.29 17.65
N LEU A 29 49.51 -9.57 18.73
CA LEU A 29 48.16 -9.29 19.17
C LEU A 29 47.47 -8.39 18.13
N VAL A 30 46.95 -9.02 17.07
CA VAL A 30 46.11 -8.35 16.09
C VAL A 30 44.79 -8.01 16.77
N ALA A 31 44.72 -6.82 17.35
CA ALA A 31 43.50 -6.22 17.85
C ALA A 31 42.55 -6.01 16.67
N GLY A 32 41.71 -7.01 16.41
CA GLY A 32 40.74 -6.99 15.32
C GLY A 32 39.77 -5.83 15.52
N ALA A 33 39.99 -4.74 14.79
CA ALA A 33 39.07 -3.62 14.73
C ALA A 33 37.78 -4.10 14.05
N VAL A 34 36.82 -4.54 14.87
CA VAL A 34 35.50 -4.96 14.40
C VAL A 34 34.89 -3.78 13.65
N PRO A 35 34.61 -3.89 12.35
CA PRO A 35 34.00 -2.79 11.61
C PRO A 35 32.64 -2.52 12.23
N ALA A 36 32.45 -1.32 12.78
CA ALA A 36 31.23 -0.96 13.48
C ALA A 36 30.03 -1.19 12.57
N SER A 37 29.16 -2.13 12.96
CA SER A 37 28.13 -2.68 12.06
C SER A 37 27.30 -1.58 11.44
N ALA A 38 27.34 -1.49 10.10
CA ALA A 38 26.53 -0.56 9.33
C ALA A 38 25.05 -0.96 9.42
N GLN A 39 24.42 -0.63 10.55
CA GLN A 39 23.00 -0.82 10.79
C GLN A 39 22.24 -0.04 9.71
N THR A 40 21.73 -0.77 8.71
CA THR A 40 20.91 -0.20 7.65
C THR A 40 19.61 0.25 8.30
N ARG A 41 19.58 1.52 8.69
CA ARG A 41 18.46 2.13 9.41
C ARG A 41 17.25 2.09 8.49
N ALA A 42 16.34 1.15 8.73
CA ALA A 42 15.14 0.99 7.92
C ALA A 42 14.44 2.35 7.80
N ALA A 43 14.15 2.77 6.56
CA ALA A 43 13.39 3.98 6.33
C ALA A 43 12.05 3.88 7.08
N PRO A 44 11.54 4.97 7.69
CA PRO A 44 10.20 4.98 8.24
C PRO A 44 9.22 4.53 7.14
N ARG A 45 8.50 3.43 7.38
CA ARG A 45 7.36 3.10 6.51
C ARG A 45 6.32 4.18 6.70
N ASP A 46 5.76 4.66 5.60
CA ASP A 46 4.52 5.42 5.69
C ASP A 46 3.45 4.52 6.35
N PRO A 47 2.64 5.09 7.25
CA PRO A 47 1.57 4.36 7.93
C PRO A 47 0.49 4.00 6.93
N ASP A 48 -0.03 2.77 7.01
CA ASP A 48 -1.05 2.28 6.08
C ASP A 48 -2.26 3.24 6.01
N PRO A 49 -2.75 3.54 4.79
CA PRO A 49 -3.84 4.48 4.61
C PRO A 49 -5.14 3.93 5.21
N VAL A 50 -5.90 4.81 5.88
CA VAL A 50 -7.30 4.52 6.24
C VAL A 50 -8.06 4.23 4.94
N VAL A 51 -8.84 3.15 4.90
CA VAL A 51 -9.57 2.71 3.70
C VAL A 51 -11.03 3.17 3.73
N VAL A 52 -11.67 3.20 2.57
CA VAL A 52 -13.13 3.01 2.50
C VAL A 52 -13.39 1.57 2.02
N VAL A 53 -14.44 0.91 2.49
CA VAL A 53 -14.78 -0.47 2.09
C VAL A 53 -15.90 -0.40 1.04
N ASP A 54 -15.75 -1.11 -0.08
CA ASP A 54 -16.80 -1.19 -1.12
C ASP A 54 -17.83 -2.29 -0.84
N CYS A 55 -18.95 -2.28 -1.58
CA CYS A 55 -20.08 -3.22 -1.43
C CYS A 55 -19.75 -4.71 -1.62
N PHE A 56 -18.49 -5.06 -1.90
CA PHE A 56 -18.00 -6.44 -2.00
C PHE A 56 -17.01 -6.75 -0.87
N SER A 57 -17.05 -5.96 0.20
CA SER A 57 -16.15 -5.98 1.37
C SER A 57 -14.67 -5.81 1.00
N ARG A 58 -14.35 -4.99 -0.02
CA ARG A 58 -12.96 -4.77 -0.47
C ARG A 58 -12.45 -3.38 -0.08
N ALA A 59 -11.22 -3.32 0.45
CA ALA A 59 -10.53 -2.09 0.77
C ALA A 59 -10.29 -1.18 -0.46
N ARG A 60 -10.50 0.13 -0.29
CA ARG A 60 -10.24 1.17 -1.31
C ARG A 60 -9.50 2.36 -0.70
N VAL A 61 -8.57 2.89 -1.49
CA VAL A 61 -7.87 4.15 -1.23
C VAL A 61 -8.08 5.03 -2.45
N ARG A 62 -8.63 6.23 -2.26
CA ARG A 62 -8.96 7.20 -3.32
C ARG A 62 -9.70 6.60 -4.54
N PRO A 63 -10.81 5.85 -4.38
CA PRO A 63 -11.53 5.27 -5.51
C PRO A 63 -12.21 6.35 -6.35
N GLU A 64 -12.22 6.20 -7.68
CA GLU A 64 -12.86 7.15 -8.62
C GLU A 64 -14.39 7.00 -8.67
N GLU A 65 -14.91 5.84 -8.29
CA GLU A 65 -16.35 5.58 -8.12
C GLU A 65 -16.61 4.88 -6.77
N TYR A 66 -17.79 5.11 -6.19
CA TYR A 66 -18.21 4.45 -4.95
C TYR A 66 -19.73 4.22 -4.95
N LEU A 67 -20.15 2.95 -4.95
CA LEU A 67 -21.56 2.57 -4.85
C LEU A 67 -22.03 2.78 -3.40
N LEU A 68 -23.07 3.59 -3.19
CA LEU A 68 -23.66 3.84 -1.86
C LEU A 68 -24.84 2.92 -1.58
N ALA A 69 -25.68 2.67 -2.60
CA ALA A 69 -26.82 1.77 -2.50
C ALA A 69 -26.42 0.33 -2.88
N CYS A 70 -25.67 -0.35 -2.01
CA CYS A 70 -25.12 -1.69 -2.26
C CYS A 70 -26.17 -2.77 -2.59
N GLY A 71 -27.42 -2.62 -2.10
CA GLY A 71 -28.46 -3.63 -2.27
C GLY A 71 -29.22 -3.58 -3.60
N ASP A 72 -29.21 -2.45 -4.32
CA ASP A 72 -30.06 -2.23 -5.50
C ASP A 72 -29.39 -1.46 -6.65
N GLY A 73 -28.22 -0.86 -6.44
CA GLY A 73 -27.48 -0.11 -7.46
C GLY A 73 -27.94 1.34 -7.68
N ASN A 74 -28.95 1.85 -6.97
CA ASN A 74 -29.69 3.05 -7.37
C ASN A 74 -29.08 4.40 -6.94
N ASN A 75 -27.99 4.41 -6.17
CA ASN A 75 -27.20 5.61 -5.86
C ASN A 75 -25.71 5.25 -5.88
N ARG A 76 -24.91 5.98 -6.69
CA ARG A 76 -23.46 5.82 -6.80
C ARG A 76 -22.75 7.17 -7.02
N LEU A 77 -21.63 7.35 -6.35
CA LEU A 77 -20.69 8.43 -6.60
C LEU A 77 -19.79 8.06 -7.80
N VAL A 78 -19.55 9.01 -8.70
CA VAL A 78 -18.67 8.86 -9.87
C VAL A 78 -17.76 10.07 -10.07
N GLY A 79 -16.63 9.85 -10.74
CA GLY A 79 -15.68 10.92 -11.10
C GLY A 79 -14.99 11.56 -9.88
N LEU A 80 -14.81 10.80 -8.80
CA LEU A 80 -14.28 11.28 -7.52
C LEU A 80 -12.81 11.72 -7.63
N ARG A 81 -12.57 13.01 -7.47
CA ARG A 81 -11.23 13.64 -7.45
C ARG A 81 -10.86 13.98 -6.01
N TRP A 82 -9.89 13.25 -5.45
CA TRP A 82 -9.53 13.32 -4.04
C TRP A 82 -8.50 14.41 -3.74
N ASP A 83 -8.97 15.52 -3.16
CA ASP A 83 -8.13 16.64 -2.71
C ASP A 83 -7.28 16.25 -1.49
N SER A 84 -7.81 15.39 -0.61
CA SER A 84 -7.10 14.93 0.59
C SER A 84 -7.47 13.49 0.98
N TRP A 85 -6.52 12.80 1.62
CA TRP A 85 -6.73 11.45 2.18
C TRP A 85 -5.83 11.26 3.41
N GLY A 86 -6.34 11.56 4.60
CA GLY A 86 -5.58 11.59 5.85
C GLY A 86 -6.18 10.72 6.96
N LYS A 87 -5.41 10.50 8.02
CA LYS A 87 -5.74 9.55 9.12
C LYS A 87 -7.06 9.80 9.88
N ARG A 88 -7.76 10.91 9.63
CA ARG A 88 -9.05 11.27 10.26
C ARG A 88 -10.16 11.52 9.25
N THR A 89 -9.82 12.05 8.09
CA THR A 89 -10.75 12.46 7.03
C THR A 89 -10.12 12.31 5.64
N ALA A 90 -10.94 12.07 4.63
CA ALA A 90 -10.58 12.24 3.23
C ALA A 90 -11.65 13.10 2.54
N THR A 91 -11.25 13.94 1.59
CA THR A 91 -12.15 14.85 0.86
C THR A 91 -12.00 14.69 -0.64
N ALA A 92 -13.12 14.78 -1.35
CA ALA A 92 -13.16 14.77 -2.81
C ALA A 92 -14.26 15.67 -3.35
N THR A 93 -14.14 16.03 -4.62
CA THR A 93 -15.26 16.49 -5.46
C THR A 93 -15.70 15.38 -6.42
N GLY A 94 -16.97 15.36 -6.81
CA GLY A 94 -17.50 14.36 -7.75
C GLY A 94 -18.96 14.60 -8.09
N THR A 95 -19.63 13.56 -8.61
CA THR A 95 -21.07 13.58 -8.90
C THR A 95 -21.75 12.39 -8.25
N ASP A 96 -22.85 12.61 -7.54
CA ASP A 96 -23.77 11.54 -7.15
C ASP A 96 -24.75 11.29 -8.29
N MET A 97 -24.85 10.03 -8.73
CA MET A 97 -25.78 9.55 -9.73
C MET A 97 -26.90 8.80 -9.01
N VAL A 98 -28.07 9.46 -8.88
CA VAL A 98 -29.23 8.92 -8.16
C VAL A 98 -30.36 8.58 -9.12
N ASN A 99 -30.86 7.36 -9.07
CA ASN A 99 -32.00 6.93 -9.87
C ASN A 99 -33.29 7.62 -9.37
N ASP A 100 -34.04 8.27 -10.27
CA ASP A 100 -35.34 8.88 -9.93
C ASP A 100 -36.45 7.85 -9.65
N CYS A 101 -36.18 6.56 -9.90
CA CYS A 101 -37.04 5.41 -9.66
C CYS A 101 -38.50 5.58 -10.12
N THR A 102 -38.74 6.39 -11.16
CA THR A 102 -40.09 6.76 -11.61
C THR A 102 -40.44 6.05 -12.92
N PRO A 103 -41.51 5.22 -13.01
CA PRO A 103 -42.45 4.84 -11.93
C PRO A 103 -41.95 3.72 -11.00
N TYR A 104 -40.85 3.04 -11.35
CA TYR A 104 -40.12 2.11 -10.48
C TYR A 104 -38.64 2.08 -10.89
N CYS A 105 -37.74 1.64 -10.00
CA CYS A 105 -36.29 1.78 -10.20
C CYS A 105 -35.75 1.18 -11.52
N ALA A 106 -36.20 0.01 -11.95
CA ALA A 106 -35.76 -0.60 -13.21
C ALA A 106 -36.27 0.12 -14.49
N ALA A 107 -37.20 1.08 -14.38
CA ALA A 107 -37.65 1.96 -15.47
C ALA A 107 -37.24 3.44 -15.28
N GLY A 108 -36.70 3.77 -14.11
CA GLY A 108 -36.26 5.13 -13.75
C GLY A 108 -34.97 5.56 -14.46
N ARG A 109 -34.54 6.78 -14.15
CA ARG A 109 -33.37 7.42 -14.78
C ARG A 109 -32.45 8.04 -13.74
N PHE A 110 -31.18 7.66 -13.79
CA PHE A 110 -30.12 8.33 -13.03
C PHE A 110 -30.02 9.82 -13.37
N ARG A 111 -30.07 10.67 -12.34
CA ARG A 111 -29.80 12.11 -12.39
C ARG A 111 -28.44 12.40 -11.76
N PRO A 112 -27.62 13.27 -12.38
CA PRO A 112 -26.37 13.75 -11.80
C PRO A 112 -26.62 14.90 -10.81
N TYR A 113 -25.96 14.86 -9.65
CA TYR A 113 -25.91 15.97 -8.70
C TYR A 113 -24.44 16.22 -8.28
N PRO A 114 -23.89 17.43 -8.45
CA PRO A 114 -22.51 17.72 -8.07
C PRO A 114 -22.35 17.76 -6.55
N VAL A 115 -21.32 17.08 -6.03
CA VAL A 115 -21.10 16.90 -4.59
C VAL A 115 -19.66 17.14 -4.18
N THR A 116 -19.50 17.76 -3.00
CA THR A 116 -18.29 17.60 -2.19
C THR A 116 -18.51 16.45 -1.21
N VAL A 117 -17.56 15.52 -1.19
CA VAL A 117 -17.58 14.30 -0.36
C VAL A 117 -16.62 14.46 0.81
N THR A 118 -17.01 13.98 1.98
CA THR A 118 -16.10 13.84 3.12
C THR A 118 -16.26 12.48 3.77
N LEU A 119 -15.22 11.64 3.68
CA LEU A 119 -15.07 10.45 4.51
C LEU A 119 -14.51 10.84 5.87
N SER A 120 -15.00 10.22 6.94
CA SER A 120 -14.65 10.56 8.31
C SER A 120 -14.85 9.39 9.27
N HIS A 121 -14.55 9.61 10.56
CA HIS A 121 -14.73 8.63 11.64
C HIS A 121 -13.97 7.31 11.36
N PRO A 122 -12.63 7.32 11.42
CA PRO A 122 -11.84 6.10 11.29
C PRO A 122 -12.10 5.16 12.47
N GLN A 123 -12.28 3.87 12.18
CA GLN A 123 -12.38 2.79 13.17
C GLN A 123 -11.62 1.55 12.66
N ARG A 124 -11.27 0.62 13.56
CA ARG A 124 -10.80 -0.72 13.15
C ARG A 124 -11.89 -1.43 12.34
N TRP A 125 -11.49 -2.14 11.31
CA TRP A 125 -12.36 -3.06 10.57
C TRP A 125 -12.42 -4.40 11.34
N PRO A 126 -13.60 -4.91 11.77
CA PRO A 126 -13.65 -6.11 12.62
C PRO A 126 -13.01 -7.37 12.02
N GLU A 127 -13.15 -7.62 10.72
CA GLU A 127 -12.54 -8.78 10.02
C GLU A 127 -11.03 -8.59 9.77
N HIS A 128 -10.55 -7.33 9.83
CA HIS A 128 -9.19 -6.93 9.52
C HIS A 128 -8.70 -5.89 10.57
N PRO A 129 -8.45 -6.31 11.83
CA PRO A 129 -8.34 -5.38 12.97
C PRO A 129 -7.16 -4.40 12.92
N ASP A 130 -6.12 -4.72 12.13
CA ASP A 130 -4.98 -3.82 11.86
C ASP A 130 -5.34 -2.70 10.87
N VAL A 131 -6.37 -2.90 10.05
CA VAL A 131 -6.83 -1.93 9.05
C VAL A 131 -7.79 -0.92 9.68
N GLN A 132 -7.53 0.36 9.48
CA GLN A 132 -8.49 1.43 9.74
C GLN A 132 -9.39 1.64 8.52
N ARG A 133 -10.70 1.72 8.73
CA ARG A 133 -11.68 2.15 7.72
C ARG A 133 -12.44 3.39 8.17
N TYR A 134 -12.81 4.27 7.24
CA TYR A 134 -13.80 5.32 7.50
C TYR A 134 -15.19 4.69 7.68
N THR A 135 -15.95 5.15 8.68
CA THR A 135 -17.30 4.62 8.96
C THR A 135 -18.44 5.59 8.65
N THR A 136 -18.11 6.79 8.16
CA THR A 136 -19.08 7.85 7.91
C THR A 136 -18.73 8.59 6.61
N ILE A 137 -19.71 8.78 5.74
CA ILE A 137 -19.61 9.62 4.54
C ILE A 137 -20.61 10.78 4.63
N ARG A 138 -20.15 12.00 4.33
CA ARG A 138 -21.00 13.18 4.16
C ARG A 138 -20.97 13.61 2.70
N LEU A 139 -22.15 13.89 2.14
CA LEU A 139 -22.33 14.51 0.83
C LEU A 139 -22.86 15.94 1.05
N LEU A 140 -22.16 16.92 0.49
CA LEU A 140 -22.61 18.29 0.37
C LEU A 140 -22.90 18.56 -1.11
N TYR A 141 -24.18 18.58 -1.47
CA TYR A 141 -24.65 18.91 -2.81
C TYR A 141 -24.42 20.40 -3.08
N THR A 142 -23.58 20.72 -4.07
CA THR A 142 -23.11 22.09 -4.30
C THR A 142 -24.08 22.92 -5.14
N ASP A 143 -24.92 22.28 -5.96
CA ASP A 143 -26.05 22.88 -6.66
C ASP A 143 -27.37 22.34 -6.07
N THR A 144 -28.12 21.54 -6.80
CA THR A 144 -29.39 20.92 -6.41
C THR A 144 -29.13 19.57 -5.75
N ALA A 145 -30.12 19.07 -4.99
CA ALA A 145 -30.09 17.78 -4.31
C ALA A 145 -31.29 16.92 -4.75
N PRO A 146 -31.18 15.58 -4.74
CA PRO A 146 -32.29 14.68 -5.06
C PRO A 146 -33.37 14.79 -3.98
N HIS A 147 -34.58 15.22 -4.34
CA HIS A 147 -35.70 15.27 -3.39
C HIS A 147 -36.06 13.87 -2.86
N PRO A 148 -36.29 13.67 -1.54
CA PRO A 148 -36.41 14.66 -0.47
C PRO A 148 -35.11 14.91 0.34
N VAL A 149 -33.94 14.51 -0.17
CA VAL A 149 -32.66 14.60 0.54
C VAL A 149 -32.23 16.08 0.68
N PRO A 150 -31.80 16.54 1.86
CA PRO A 150 -31.26 17.89 2.04
C PRO A 150 -29.91 18.06 1.33
N LYS A 151 -29.50 19.32 1.07
CA LYS A 151 -28.19 19.62 0.46
C LYS A 151 -26.98 19.13 1.28
N ASP A 152 -27.14 18.91 2.57
CA ASP A 152 -26.11 18.36 3.46
C ASP A 152 -26.66 17.10 4.11
N VAL A 153 -26.08 15.94 3.77
CA VAL A 153 -26.53 14.64 4.25
C VAL A 153 -25.33 13.78 4.67
N THR A 154 -25.50 12.99 5.73
CA THR A 154 -24.45 12.12 6.27
C THR A 154 -24.99 10.70 6.47
N TYR A 155 -24.29 9.72 5.90
CA TYR A 155 -24.61 8.31 5.97
C TYR A 155 -23.54 7.55 6.76
N LYS A 156 -23.94 6.48 7.46
CA LYS A 156 -23.01 5.50 8.04
C LYS A 156 -22.62 4.48 6.99
N LEU A 157 -21.32 4.17 6.89
CA LEU A 157 -20.79 3.18 5.97
C LEU A 157 -20.81 1.78 6.61
N VAL A 158 -21.73 0.96 6.12
CA VAL A 158 -21.68 -0.51 6.20
C VAL A 158 -20.59 -1.05 5.26
N TYR A 159 -20.28 -2.33 5.37
CA TYR A 159 -19.10 -3.00 4.79
C TYR A 159 -19.39 -4.50 4.58
#